data_AF-A0A2E8AJ27-F1
#
_entry.id   AF-A0A2E8AJ27-F1
#
_cell.length_a   1.000
_cell.length_b   1.000
_cell.length_c   1.000
_cell.angle_alpha   90.00
_cell.angle_beta   90.00
_cell.angle_gamma   90.00
#
_symmetry.space_group_name_H-M   'P 1'
#
loop_
_entity.id
_entity.type
_entity.pdbx_description
1 polymer ?
#
loop_
_entity_poly.entity_id
_entity_poly.type
_entity_poly.pdbx_seq_one_letter_code
_entity_poly.pdbx_strand_id
1 'polypeptide(L)'
;MTYCVAMRLADGLVFASDSRTNAGFDQISTFRKMHVFEQPGERELVILSAGNLATSQSVISLLEKRAGSEDPNVFSTTSMFETAEVVGRTIREVIHRDNPEGKVNHVDFSCSLILGGQIRG
;
A
#
# COMPACT_ATOMS: atom_id res chain seq x y z
N MET A 1 8.39 -2.76 15.41
CA MET A 1 9.44 -2.90 14.38
C MET A 1 8.79 -3.63 13.22
N THR A 2 8.86 -3.03 12.03
CA THR A 2 8.15 -3.50 10.83
C THR A 2 9.18 -3.80 9.75
N TYR A 3 9.08 -4.97 9.11
CA TYR A 3 10.00 -5.42 8.08
C TYR A 3 9.27 -6.16 6.96
N CYS A 4 9.48 -5.67 5.75
CA CYS A 4 8.92 -6.19 4.51
C CYS A 4 10.04 -6.31 3.46
N VAL A 5 9.98 -7.34 2.63
CA VAL A 5 10.92 -7.57 1.52
C VAL A 5 10.18 -8.07 0.29
N ALA A 6 10.59 -7.58 -0.88
CA ALA A 6 10.18 -8.12 -2.16
C ALA A 6 11.41 -8.35 -3.05
N MET A 7 11.39 -9.42 -3.84
CA MET A 7 12.45 -9.77 -4.79
C MET A 7 11.87 -9.89 -6.19
N ARG A 8 12.58 -9.30 -7.17
CA ARG A 8 12.30 -9.45 -8.60
C ARG A 8 13.34 -10.36 -9.21
N LEU A 9 12.89 -11.49 -9.73
CA LEU A 9 13.70 -12.55 -10.31
C LEU A 9 13.35 -12.72 -11.79
N ALA A 10 14.14 -13.52 -12.51
CA ALA A 10 13.81 -13.89 -13.90
C ALA A 10 12.51 -14.71 -13.97
N ASP A 11 12.31 -15.62 -13.01
CA ASP A 11 11.18 -16.56 -12.99
C ASP A 11 9.93 -16.04 -12.26
N GLY A 12 9.99 -14.82 -11.69
CA GLY A 12 8.85 -14.23 -11.00
C GLY A 12 9.21 -13.30 -9.85
N LEU A 13 8.29 -13.18 -8.90
CA LEU A 13 8.39 -12.28 -7.75
C LEU A 13 8.22 -13.06 -6.44
N VAL A 14 8.93 -12.65 -5.40
CA VAL A 14 8.81 -13.21 -4.04
C VAL A 14 8.53 -12.07 -3.06
N PHE A 15 7.56 -12.25 -2.17
CA PHE A 15 7.18 -11.26 -1.17
C PHE A 15 7.17 -11.89 0.23
N ALA A 16 7.64 -11.15 1.24
CA ALA A 16 7.50 -11.53 2.63
C ALA A 16 7.32 -10.28 3.51
N SER A 17 6.46 -10.37 4.52
CA SER A 17 6.21 -9.31 5.49
C SER A 17 6.03 -9.90 6.89
N ASP A 18 6.59 -9.24 7.90
CA ASP A 18 6.23 -9.52 9.28
C ASP A 18 4.81 -8.99 9.62
N SER A 19 4.39 -9.09 10.88
CA SER A 19 3.07 -8.63 11.32
C SER A 19 3.08 -7.81 12.62
N ARG A 20 4.22 -7.66 13.28
CA ARG A 20 4.34 -6.90 14.53
C ARG A 20 4.23 -5.40 14.25
N THR A 21 3.26 -4.73 14.83
CA THR A 21 2.97 -3.33 14.53
C THR A 21 2.82 -2.53 15.82
N ASN A 22 3.39 -1.33 15.84
CA ASN A 22 3.12 -0.35 16.90
C ASN A 22 1.87 0.45 16.49
N ALA A 23 0.79 0.30 17.27
CA ALA A 23 -0.50 0.97 17.05
C ALA A 23 -0.72 2.16 17.99
N GLY A 24 0.23 2.46 18.88
CA GLY A 24 0.12 3.51 19.88
C GLY A 24 1.02 3.25 21.08
N PHE A 25 0.99 4.17 22.05
CA PHE A 25 1.72 4.02 23.30
C PHE A 25 1.32 2.71 24.00
N ASP A 26 2.29 1.83 24.26
CA ASP A 26 2.12 0.48 24.82
C ASP A 26 1.14 -0.44 24.07
N GLN A 27 0.92 -0.19 22.77
CA GLN A 27 0.05 -1.00 21.93
C GLN A 27 0.84 -1.65 20.79
N ILE A 28 1.38 -2.85 21.07
CA ILE A 28 2.03 -3.69 20.06
C ILE A 28 1.11 -4.87 19.73
N SER A 29 0.67 -4.95 18.48
CA SER A 29 -0.31 -5.92 18.01
C SER A 29 0.07 -6.52 16.66
N THR A 30 -0.69 -7.53 16.25
CA THR A 30 -0.54 -8.21 14.96
C THR A 30 -1.44 -7.58 13.91
N PHE A 31 -0.86 -7.06 12.84
CA PHE A 31 -1.59 -6.57 11.68
C PHE A 31 -0.99 -7.11 10.38
N ARG A 32 -1.84 -7.45 9.41
CA ARG A 32 -1.42 -7.85 8.07
C ARG A 32 -0.74 -6.67 7.37
N LYS A 33 0.41 -6.93 6.75
CA LYS A 33 1.19 -5.95 5.99
C LYS A 33 1.38 -6.32 4.52
N MET A 34 0.74 -7.39 4.05
CA MET A 34 0.74 -7.84 2.66
C MET A 34 -0.70 -7.88 2.17
N HIS A 35 -0.97 -7.18 1.08
CA HIS A 35 -2.30 -7.02 0.50
C HIS A 35 -2.24 -7.42 -0.97
N VAL A 36 -3.20 -8.24 -1.41
CA VAL A 36 -3.25 -8.76 -2.77
C VAL A 36 -4.49 -8.19 -3.46
N PHE A 37 -4.28 -7.64 -4.66
CA PHE A 37 -5.34 -7.22 -5.58
C PHE A 37 -5.23 -8.09 -6.82
N GLU A 38 -6.23 -8.95 -7.02
CA GLU A 38 -6.20 -9.97 -8.06
C GLU A 38 -7.37 -9.77 -9.03
N GLN A 39 -7.07 -9.87 -10.32
CA GLN A 39 -8.04 -10.10 -11.38
C GLN A 39 -7.59 -11.34 -12.17
N PRO A 40 -8.19 -12.52 -11.91
CA PRO A 40 -7.70 -13.78 -12.45
C PRO A 40 -7.52 -13.77 -13.97
N GLY A 41 -6.35 -14.19 -14.44
CA GLY A 41 -6.00 -14.23 -15.86
C GLY A 41 -5.70 -12.87 -16.51
N GLU A 42 -5.67 -11.79 -15.73
CA GLU A 42 -5.42 -10.44 -16.21
C GLU A 42 -4.36 -9.70 -15.38
N ARG A 43 -4.45 -9.65 -14.04
CA ARG A 43 -3.40 -9.06 -13.21
C ARG A 43 -3.35 -9.63 -11.80
N GLU A 44 -2.16 -9.59 -11.22
CA GLU A 44 -1.92 -9.90 -9.81
C GLU A 44 -0.99 -8.82 -9.24
N LEU A 45 -1.45 -8.08 -8.23
CA LEU A 45 -0.73 -6.98 -7.60
C LEU A 45 -0.58 -7.27 -6.10
N VAL A 46 0.61 -7.05 -5.57
CA VAL A 46 0.95 -7.22 -4.15
C VAL A 46 1.49 -5.91 -3.60
N ILE A 47 0.91 -5.46 -2.49
CA ILE A 47 1.34 -4.27 -1.75
C ILE A 47 1.82 -4.68 -0.36
N LEU A 48 3.06 -4.34 -0.02
CA LEU A 48 3.61 -4.47 1.33
C LEU A 48 3.62 -3.12 2.05
N SER A 49 3.30 -3.06 3.34
CA SER A 49 3.18 -1.80 4.09
C SER A 49 4.15 -1.68 5.28
N ALA A 50 4.64 -0.46 5.50
CA ALA A 50 5.45 -0.06 6.64
C ALA A 50 5.19 1.41 7.03
N GLY A 51 5.57 1.79 8.25
CA GLY A 51 5.39 3.15 8.78
C GLY A 51 4.09 3.30 9.58
N ASN A 52 3.46 4.47 9.50
CA ASN A 52 2.27 4.80 10.27
C ASN A 52 1.10 3.86 9.93
N LEU A 53 0.54 3.20 10.95
CA LEU A 53 -0.53 2.21 10.79
C LEU A 53 -1.82 2.85 10.26
N ALA A 54 -2.21 4.02 10.77
CA ALA A 54 -3.43 4.70 10.35
C ALA A 54 -3.34 5.17 8.89
N THR A 55 -2.19 5.71 8.49
CA THR A 55 -1.93 6.11 7.10
C THR A 55 -1.96 4.90 6.17
N SER A 56 -1.19 3.85 6.47
CA SER A 56 -1.11 2.67 5.60
C SER A 56 -2.46 1.95 5.47
N GLN A 57 -3.22 1.80 6.57
CA GLN A 57 -4.58 1.26 6.51
C GLN A 57 -5.51 2.13 5.67
N SER A 58 -5.47 3.46 5.85
CA SER A 58 -6.31 4.37 5.06
C SER A 58 -6.01 4.27 3.56
N VAL A 59 -4.72 4.16 3.19
CA VAL A 59 -4.32 3.97 1.79
C VAL A 59 -4.87 2.66 1.23
N ILE A 60 -4.66 1.54 1.93
CA ILE A 60 -5.16 0.24 1.48
C ILE A 60 -6.69 0.24 1.36
N SER A 61 -7.41 0.75 2.36
CA SER A 61 -8.87 0.81 2.34
C SER A 61 -9.42 1.67 1.20
N LEU A 62 -8.75 2.78 0.86
CA LEU A 62 -9.14 3.60 -0.29
C LEU A 62 -8.87 2.90 -1.62
N LEU A 63 -7.74 2.18 -1.74
CA LEU A 63 -7.43 1.38 -2.93
C LEU A 63 -8.47 0.26 -3.11
N GLU A 64 -8.81 -0.47 -2.03
CA GLU A 64 -9.84 -1.52 -2.04
C GLU A 64 -11.21 -0.96 -2.39
N LYS A 65 -11.60 0.19 -1.82
CA LYS A 65 -12.89 0.84 -2.12
C LYS A 65 -13.00 1.31 -3.57
N ARG A 66 -11.90 1.78 -4.17
CA ARG A 66 -11.85 2.24 -5.56
C ARG A 66 -11.66 1.09 -6.54
N ALA A 67 -11.21 -0.07 -6.11
CA ALA A 67 -11.01 -1.22 -6.98
C ALA A 67 -12.34 -1.60 -7.64
N GLY A 68 -12.38 -1.54 -8.97
CA GLY A 68 -13.59 -1.83 -9.75
C GLY A 68 -14.63 -0.71 -9.83
N SER A 69 -14.33 0.50 -9.34
CA SER A 69 -15.16 1.67 -9.64
C SER A 69 -14.89 2.21 -11.06
N GLU A 70 -15.72 3.16 -11.51
CA GLU A 70 -15.53 3.84 -12.80
C GLU A 70 -14.34 4.82 -12.78
N ASP A 71 -13.89 5.23 -11.59
CA ASP A 71 -12.73 6.11 -11.42
C ASP A 71 -11.41 5.35 -11.67
N PRO A 72 -10.34 6.04 -12.13
CA PRO A 72 -9.03 5.43 -12.27
C PRO A 72 -8.54 4.77 -10.97
N ASN A 73 -8.33 3.45 -11.03
CA ASN A 73 -7.98 2.61 -9.90
C ASN A 73 -6.95 1.53 -10.29
N VAL A 74 -6.53 0.71 -9.33
CA VAL A 74 -5.47 -0.30 -9.55
C VAL A 74 -5.83 -1.35 -10.61
N PHE A 75 -7.12 -1.61 -10.85
CA PHE A 75 -7.62 -2.53 -11.89
C PHE A 75 -7.85 -1.87 -13.25
N SER A 76 -7.86 -0.54 -13.34
CA SER A 76 -8.01 0.17 -14.62
C SER A 76 -6.68 0.59 -15.25
N THR A 77 -5.56 0.46 -14.52
CA THR A 77 -4.22 0.86 -15.01
C THR A 77 -3.70 -0.07 -16.10
N THR A 78 -2.90 0.45 -17.03
CA THR A 78 -2.35 -0.32 -18.18
C THR A 78 -0.92 -0.81 -17.95
N SER A 79 -0.24 -0.30 -16.92
CA SER A 79 1.12 -0.71 -16.57
C SER A 79 1.37 -0.64 -15.07
N MET A 80 2.36 -1.38 -14.58
CA MET A 80 2.79 -1.32 -13.18
C MET A 80 3.26 0.09 -12.76
N PHE A 81 3.74 0.89 -13.71
CA PHE A 81 4.12 2.28 -13.45
C PHE A 81 2.90 3.15 -13.16
N GLU A 82 1.85 3.05 -13.98
CA GLU A 82 0.58 3.74 -13.72
C GLU A 82 -0.07 3.26 -12.41
N THR A 83 0.03 1.96 -12.10
CA THR A 83 -0.42 1.43 -10.80
C THR A 83 0.33 2.11 -9.65
N ALA A 84 1.65 2.29 -9.77
CA ALA A 84 2.45 3.00 -8.78
C ALA A 84 2.04 4.48 -8.63
N GLU A 85 1.66 5.15 -9.72
CA GLU A 85 1.12 6.52 -9.67
C GLU A 85 -0.22 6.61 -8.94
N VAL A 86 -1.12 5.65 -9.14
CA VAL A 86 -2.40 5.56 -8.40
C VAL A 86 -2.14 5.36 -6.90
N VAL A 87 -1.24 4.45 -6.54
CA VAL A 87 -0.86 4.21 -5.13
C VAL A 87 -0.23 5.48 -4.53
N GLY A 88 0.72 6.11 -5.23
CA GLY A 88 1.40 7.32 -4.77
C GLY A 88 0.46 8.52 -4.61
N ARG A 89 -0.53 8.69 -5.50
CA ARG A 89 -1.59 9.70 -5.34
C ARG A 89 -2.43 9.43 -4.10
N THR A 90 -2.79 8.18 -3.85
CA THR A 90 -3.58 7.79 -2.67
C THR A 90 -2.81 8.02 -1.36
N ILE A 91 -1.49 7.75 -1.33
CA ILE A 91 -0.63 8.10 -0.18
C ILE A 91 -0.68 9.60 0.10
N ARG A 92 -0.46 10.44 -0.94
CA ARG A 92 -0.49 11.91 -0.78
C ARG A 92 -1.84 12.41 -0.32
N GLU A 93 -2.92 11.87 -0.87
CA GLU A 93 -4.30 12.18 -0.47
C GLU A 93 -4.52 11.93 1.02
N VAL A 94 -4.13 10.74 1.52
CA VAL A 94 -4.29 10.36 2.93
C VAL A 94 -3.45 11.25 3.84
N ILE A 95 -2.16 11.46 3.51
CA ILE A 95 -1.27 12.30 4.31
C ILE A 95 -1.80 13.74 4.36
N HIS A 96 -2.26 14.30 3.24
CA HIS A 96 -2.81 15.65 3.20
C HIS A 96 -4.13 15.74 3.98
N ARG A 97 -5.00 14.73 3.92
CA ARG A 97 -6.24 14.68 4.70
C ARG A 97 -5.97 14.67 6.21
N ASP A 98 -4.98 13.90 6.64
CA ASP A 98 -4.71 13.67 8.06
C ASP A 98 -3.73 14.69 8.67
N ASN A 99 -2.98 15.42 7.83
CA ASN A 99 -2.09 16.51 8.22
C ASN A 99 -2.21 17.73 7.28
N PRO A 100 -3.40 18.37 7.18
CA PRO A 100 -3.70 19.38 6.17
C PRO A 100 -2.85 20.66 6.25
N GLU A 101 -2.33 20.98 7.44
CA GLU A 101 -1.50 22.17 7.64
C GLU A 101 -0.01 21.86 7.82
N GLY A 102 0.40 20.59 7.85
CA GLY A 102 1.78 20.21 8.18
C GLY A 102 2.21 20.55 9.62
N LYS A 103 1.28 21.06 10.45
CA LYS A 103 1.54 21.68 11.77
C LYS A 103 1.41 20.73 12.95
N VAL A 104 1.07 19.46 12.74
CA VAL A 104 1.07 18.46 13.83
C VAL A 104 2.54 18.10 14.11
N ASN A 105 3.24 19.01 14.80
CA ASN A 105 4.71 19.03 14.94
C ASN A 105 5.31 17.83 15.70
N HIS A 106 4.51 16.84 16.07
CA HIS A 106 4.93 15.71 16.91
C HIS A 106 4.46 14.34 16.42
N VAL A 107 3.76 14.24 15.28
CA VAL A 107 3.26 12.96 14.75
C VAL A 107 3.76 12.75 13.32
N ASP A 108 4.46 11.65 13.11
CA ASP A 108 4.87 11.20 11.77
C ASP A 108 3.74 10.40 11.12
N PHE A 109 3.13 10.97 10.08
CA PHE A 109 2.08 10.34 9.28
C PHE A 109 2.64 9.58 8.07
N SER A 110 3.96 9.51 7.89
CA SER A 110 4.56 8.84 6.74
C SER A 110 4.32 7.33 6.74
N CYS A 111 4.15 6.77 5.55
CA CYS A 111 4.18 5.34 5.31
C CYS A 111 5.01 5.05 4.06
N SER A 112 5.60 3.86 4.02
CA SER A 112 6.33 3.35 2.86
C SER A 112 5.66 2.07 2.39
N LEU A 113 5.46 1.95 1.07
CA LEU A 113 4.86 0.78 0.45
C LEU A 113 5.81 0.17 -0.58
N ILE A 114 5.85 -1.15 -0.66
CA ILE A 114 6.42 -1.87 -1.81
C ILE A 114 5.25 -2.35 -2.67
N LEU A 115 5.22 -1.94 -3.94
CA LEU A 115 4.30 -2.45 -4.94
C LEU A 115 5.05 -3.40 -5.88
N GLY A 116 4.53 -4.60 -6.07
CA GLY A 116 4.98 -5.53 -7.09
C GLY A 116 3.79 -6.26 -7.71
N GLY A 117 4.02 -6.96 -8.81
CA GLY A 117 2.96 -7.67 -9.51
C GLY A 117 3.22 -7.80 -11.00
N GLN A 118 2.20 -8.27 -11.70
CA GLN A 118 2.18 -8.39 -13.15
C GLN A 118 0.80 -8.01 -13.68
N ILE A 119 0.78 -7.27 -14.78
CA ILE A 119 -0.40 -7.01 -15.61
C ILE A 119 -0.17 -7.74 -16.92
N ARG A 120 -1.21 -8.40 -17.45
CA ARG A 120 -1.17 -9.09 -18.73
C ARG A 120 -0.79 -8.12 -19.84
N GLY A 121 0.30 -8.45 -20.53
CA GLY A 121 0.71 -7.84 -21.79
C GLY A 121 0.19 -8.61 -23.00
#